data_AF-A0AAD4PVV6-F1
#
_entry.id   AF-A0AAD4PVV6-F1
#
_cell.length_a   1.000
_cell.length_b   1.000
_cell.length_c   1.000
_cell.angle_alpha   90.00
_cell.angle_beta   90.00
_cell.angle_gamma   90.00
#
_symmetry.space_group_name_H-M   'P 1'
#
loop_
_entity.id
_entity.type
_entity.pdbx_description
1 polymer ?
#
loop_
_entity_poly.entity_id
_entity_poly.type
_entity_poly.pdbx_seq_one_letter_code
_entity_poly.pdbx_strand_id
1 'polypeptide(L)'
;MCCICQFRINACDKPDNYNSLKEEFALDQGITILPNGHLVSRVSDYIIYSVEAAYIDRIVAEYGPSTKVGAIVGGQTSCKSPELEAFDKHLPPDVEIISCHSLHGPKVNPKGQPLVLIQHRASDASMRFVEDVFSSFESKYVHISGEVHDRITADTQAVTHAAFLSMGTAWYSNNQFPWEIARWLGGIENVKINITLRIYANKWHVYAGLAILNPAAKKQIRQYAESVTELYKLMLEGRREELKNRVKTAGQAVFKSDTKQQDLLLRDEVLDRFSLSQGSREEAPPNNHLSLLAIVDCWSKLGIVPYDHMICSTPLFRLWLGVTEYLFRNPELLDEVLDIAIDDHTFRSDDLEFTFAARAWSDCVSFGDFESYRDRFERIQNYFSPRFPDAVKLGNEMMKTILEKTSNEPSG
;
A
#
# COMPACT_ATOMS: atom_id res chain seq x y z
N MET A 1 -1.92 -0.22 38.98
CA MET A 1 -0.80 0.63 39.46
C MET A 1 -0.10 1.12 38.20
N CYS A 2 -0.51 2.27 37.68
CA CYS A 2 -0.02 2.80 36.39
C CYS A 2 1.25 3.60 36.66
N CYS A 3 2.42 2.96 36.55
CA CYS A 3 3.67 3.70 36.45
C CYS A 3 3.66 4.41 35.09
N ILE A 4 3.29 5.68 35.08
CA ILE A 4 3.53 6.56 33.94
C ILE A 4 5.05 6.75 33.89
N CYS A 5 5.75 5.83 33.22
CA CYS A 5 7.13 6.03 32.85
C CYS A 5 7.15 7.18 31.84
N GLN A 6 7.57 8.37 32.27
CA GLN A 6 7.79 9.49 31.36
C GLN A 6 9.05 9.18 30.54
N PHE A 7 8.87 8.65 29.33
CA PHE A 7 9.97 8.36 28.41
C PHE A 7 10.65 9.66 27.98
N ARG A 8 11.98 9.64 27.87
CA ARG A 8 12.78 10.71 27.27
C ARG A 8 13.07 10.36 25.82
N ILE A 9 12.90 11.31 24.92
CA ILE A 9 13.08 11.11 23.49
C ILE A 9 14.38 11.82 23.08
N ASN A 10 15.31 11.06 22.52
CA ASN A 10 16.49 11.62 21.84
C ASN A 10 16.27 11.44 20.34
N ALA A 11 16.39 12.53 19.56
CA ALA A 11 16.15 12.50 18.13
C ALA A 11 17.25 13.22 17.35
N CYS A 12 17.47 12.80 16.10
CA CYS A 12 18.29 13.50 15.13
C CYS A 12 17.70 13.28 13.74
N ASP A 13 18.08 14.14 12.80
CA ASP A 13 17.75 14.02 11.38
C ASP A 13 18.98 14.45 10.57
N LYS A 14 18.82 14.65 9.25
CA LYS A 14 19.83 15.24 8.38
C LYS A 14 20.39 16.52 9.01
N PRO A 15 21.71 16.79 8.88
CA PRO A 15 22.35 17.96 9.49
C PRO A 15 21.65 19.28 9.18
N ASP A 16 21.10 19.43 7.97
CA ASP A 16 20.39 20.64 7.53
C ASP A 16 19.10 20.91 8.33
N ASN A 17 18.49 19.87 8.92
CA ASN A 17 17.28 19.98 9.75
C ASN A 17 17.58 20.24 11.23
N TYR A 18 18.84 20.16 11.66
CA TYR A 18 19.19 20.18 13.08
C TYR A 18 18.75 21.46 13.80
N ASN A 19 19.04 22.63 13.21
CA ASN A 19 18.71 23.91 13.84
C ASN A 19 17.20 24.15 13.91
N SER A 20 16.45 23.81 12.85
CA SER A 20 15.00 23.97 12.82
C SER A 20 14.31 23.05 13.82
N LEU A 21 14.70 21.77 13.89
CA LEU A 21 14.15 20.82 14.87
C LEU A 21 14.45 21.25 16.30
N LYS A 22 15.66 21.75 16.56
CA LYS A 22 16.04 22.24 17.89
C LYS A 22 15.17 23.42 18.33
N GLU A 23 14.82 24.32 17.41
CA GLU A 23 13.90 25.43 17.67
C GLU A 23 12.46 24.94 17.87
N GLU A 24 11.99 24.03 17.01
CA GLU A 24 10.64 23.44 17.08
C GLU A 24 10.36 22.77 18.43
N PHE A 25 11.32 21.99 18.94
CA PHE A 25 11.18 21.23 20.19
C PHE A 25 11.82 21.92 21.41
N ALA A 26 12.15 23.21 21.34
CA ALA A 26 12.87 23.92 22.41
C ALA A 26 12.10 23.97 23.75
N LEU A 27 10.76 23.90 23.71
CA LEU A 27 9.89 23.96 24.88
C LEU A 27 9.53 22.57 25.45
N ASP A 28 9.82 21.50 24.70
CA ASP A 28 9.50 20.13 25.08
C ASP A 28 10.60 19.53 25.96
N GLN A 29 10.45 19.65 27.29
CA GLN A 29 11.43 19.17 28.25
C GLN A 29 11.73 17.65 28.19
N GLY A 30 10.88 16.88 27.50
CA GLY A 30 11.06 15.44 27.27
C GLY A 30 11.81 15.08 25.98
N ILE A 31 12.08 16.05 25.10
CA ILE A 31 12.68 15.84 23.78
C ILE A 31 14.05 16.51 23.72
N THR A 32 15.06 15.77 23.29
CA THR A 32 16.41 16.30 23.06
C THR A 32 16.82 16.05 21.61
N ILE A 33 17.01 17.14 20.87
CA ILE A 33 17.53 17.09 19.50
C ILE A 33 19.06 17.06 19.54
N LEU A 34 19.64 16.01 18.98
CA LEU A 34 21.07 15.77 18.92
C LEU A 34 21.61 15.96 17.50
N PRO A 35 22.88 16.39 17.34
CA PRO A 35 23.47 16.66 16.02
C PRO A 35 23.50 15.49 15.03
N ASN A 36 23.54 14.24 15.49
CA ASN A 36 23.63 13.05 14.62
C ASN A 36 23.24 11.75 15.35
N GLY A 37 23.16 10.66 14.58
CA GLY A 37 22.77 9.34 15.05
C GLY A 37 23.78 8.69 16.00
N HIS A 38 25.07 9.06 15.96
CA HIS A 38 26.05 8.54 16.94
C HIS A 38 25.72 8.98 18.37
N LEU A 39 25.25 10.22 18.53
CA LEU A 39 24.91 10.79 19.83
C LEU A 39 23.58 10.23 20.33
N VAL A 40 22.60 10.04 19.45
CA VAL A 40 21.33 9.36 19.79
C VAL A 40 21.60 7.91 20.22
N SER A 41 22.34 7.15 19.42
CA SER A 41 22.51 5.71 19.61
C SER A 41 23.23 5.35 20.91
N ARG A 42 24.17 6.18 21.38
CA ARG A 42 24.96 5.89 22.59
C ARG A 42 24.24 6.18 23.91
N VAL A 43 23.15 6.94 23.88
CA VAL A 43 22.41 7.38 25.10
C VAL A 43 21.00 6.83 25.20
N SER A 44 20.52 6.12 24.17
CA SER A 44 19.16 5.58 24.11
C SER A 44 19.11 4.08 24.44
N ASP A 45 18.11 3.67 25.20
CA ASP A 45 17.85 2.25 25.54
C ASP A 45 17.05 1.52 24.45
N TYR A 46 16.25 2.26 23.69
CA TYR A 46 15.52 1.78 22.51
C TYR A 46 15.64 2.80 21.39
N ILE A 47 16.03 2.34 20.21
CA ILE A 47 16.32 3.17 19.03
C ILE A 47 15.46 2.70 17.87
N ILE A 48 14.76 3.62 17.20
CA ILE A 48 13.98 3.33 16.00
C ILE A 48 14.57 4.11 14.82
N TYR A 49 15.03 3.40 13.80
CA TYR A 49 15.40 3.99 12.51
C TYR A 49 14.13 4.28 11.68
N SER A 50 13.73 5.56 11.65
CA SER A 50 12.60 6.06 10.85
C SER A 50 13.08 6.81 9.60
N VAL A 51 13.92 6.14 8.80
CA VAL A 51 14.48 6.66 7.54
C VAL A 51 13.84 6.00 6.33
N GLU A 52 14.02 6.59 5.14
CA GLU A 52 13.59 5.95 3.90
C GLU A 52 14.33 4.62 3.70
N ALA A 53 13.60 3.59 3.24
CA ALA A 53 14.13 2.23 3.12
C ALA A 53 15.38 2.15 2.22
N ALA A 54 15.51 3.03 1.22
CA ALA A 54 16.69 3.11 0.34
C ALA A 54 17.99 3.49 1.08
N TYR A 55 17.89 4.16 2.23
CA TYR A 55 19.06 4.61 3.00
C TYR A 55 19.33 3.75 4.24
N ILE A 56 18.51 2.73 4.53
CA ILE A 56 18.61 1.99 5.80
C ILE A 56 20.00 1.33 5.99
N ASP A 57 20.52 0.62 4.98
CA ASP A 57 21.86 -0.01 5.07
C ASP A 57 22.95 1.01 5.36
N ARG A 58 22.96 2.14 4.62
CA ARG A 58 23.94 3.21 4.82
C ARG A 58 23.86 3.82 6.22
N ILE A 59 22.66 4.16 6.67
CA ILE A 59 22.44 4.87 7.94
C ILE A 59 22.76 3.96 9.13
N VAL A 60 22.39 2.68 9.06
CA VAL A 60 22.75 1.70 10.10
C VAL A 60 24.27 1.43 10.08
N ALA A 61 24.91 1.37 8.91
CA ALA A 61 26.37 1.25 8.81
C ALA A 61 27.10 2.41 9.49
N GLU A 62 26.56 3.63 9.35
CA GLU A 62 27.14 4.83 9.92
C GLU A 62 26.93 4.90 11.44
N TYR A 63 25.70 4.72 11.93
CA TYR A 63 25.35 5.00 13.33
C TYR A 63 25.21 3.76 14.22
N GLY A 64 24.89 2.61 13.65
CA GLY A 64 24.69 1.34 14.36
C GLY A 64 25.85 0.91 15.27
N PRO A 65 27.13 1.06 14.86
CA PRO A 65 28.27 0.74 15.72
C PRO A 65 28.37 1.60 17.00
N SER A 66 27.64 2.71 17.09
CA SER A 66 27.60 3.58 18.28
C SER A 66 26.48 3.21 19.26
N THR A 67 25.70 2.17 18.98
CA THR A 67 24.60 1.75 19.83
C THR A 67 25.08 1.34 21.22
N LYS A 68 24.35 1.81 22.25
CA LYS A 68 24.58 1.45 23.64
C LYS A 68 24.49 -0.07 23.85
N VAL A 69 25.43 -0.62 24.63
CA VAL A 69 25.45 -2.05 25.01
C VAL A 69 24.11 -2.46 25.63
N GLY A 70 23.53 -3.56 25.14
CA GLY A 70 22.25 -4.09 25.62
C GLY A 70 21.02 -3.28 25.22
N ALA A 71 21.16 -2.26 24.36
CA ALA A 71 20.01 -1.53 23.84
C ALA A 71 19.21 -2.37 22.84
N ILE A 72 17.96 -1.96 22.63
CA ILE A 72 17.08 -2.51 21.61
C ILE A 72 17.12 -1.60 20.38
N VAL A 73 17.22 -2.18 19.20
CA VAL A 73 17.21 -1.47 17.92
C VAL A 73 16.06 -2.00 17.06
N GLY A 74 15.30 -1.08 16.50
CA GLY A 74 14.25 -1.36 15.54
C GLY A 74 14.30 -0.40 14.36
N GLY A 75 13.49 -0.69 13.35
CA GLY A 75 13.21 0.24 12.27
C GLY A 75 11.71 0.25 11.99
N GLN A 76 11.25 1.31 11.33
CA GLN A 76 9.86 1.48 10.93
C GLN A 76 9.69 1.49 9.41
N THR A 77 10.65 0.93 8.66
CA THR A 77 10.54 0.87 7.20
C THR A 77 9.37 -0.01 6.76
N SER A 78 8.86 0.21 5.55
CA SER A 78 7.75 -0.58 5.01
C SER A 78 8.15 -1.96 4.48
N CYS A 79 9.45 -2.27 4.40
CA CYS A 79 9.98 -3.57 3.96
C CYS A 79 11.07 -4.02 4.92
N LYS A 80 10.90 -5.19 5.52
CA LYS A 80 11.72 -5.67 6.63
C LYS A 80 12.98 -6.37 6.16
N SER A 81 12.97 -7.03 5.01
CA SER A 81 14.14 -7.73 4.49
C SER A 81 15.42 -6.86 4.44
N PRO A 82 15.44 -5.70 3.75
CA PRO A 82 16.64 -4.85 3.72
C PRO A 82 16.98 -4.21 5.07
N GLU A 83 15.97 -3.99 5.92
CA GLU A 83 16.16 -3.42 7.25
C GLU A 83 16.83 -4.43 8.19
N LEU A 84 16.33 -5.66 8.24
CA LEU A 84 16.88 -6.74 9.06
C LEU A 84 18.27 -7.16 8.55
N GLU A 85 18.49 -7.19 7.22
CA GLU A 85 19.81 -7.44 6.66
C GLU A 85 20.83 -6.36 7.06
N ALA A 86 20.44 -5.08 7.02
CA ALA A 86 21.28 -3.98 7.51
C ALA A 86 21.59 -4.13 9.01
N PHE A 87 20.60 -4.52 9.81
CA PHE A 87 20.78 -4.76 11.24
C PHE A 87 21.73 -5.92 11.51
N ASP A 88 21.57 -7.05 10.83
CA ASP A 88 22.44 -8.22 10.99
C ASP A 88 23.90 -7.92 10.58
N LYS A 89 24.09 -7.08 9.56
CA LYS A 89 25.40 -6.73 9.01
C LYS A 89 26.17 -5.73 9.86
N HIS A 90 25.50 -4.73 10.43
CA HIS A 90 26.16 -3.54 10.99
C HIS A 90 25.96 -3.35 12.49
N LEU A 91 24.95 -3.98 13.11
CA LEU A 91 24.75 -3.84 14.55
C LEU A 91 25.67 -4.77 15.36
N PRO A 92 26.20 -4.28 16.49
CA PRO A 92 26.98 -5.11 17.41
C PRO A 92 26.22 -6.37 17.88
N PRO A 93 26.90 -7.47 18.25
CA PRO A 93 26.25 -8.71 18.69
C PRO A 93 25.57 -8.60 20.07
N ASP A 94 25.91 -7.59 20.86
CA ASP A 94 25.42 -7.32 22.21
C ASP A 94 24.21 -6.38 22.25
N VAL A 95 23.57 -6.13 21.11
CA VAL A 95 22.30 -5.40 21.01
C VAL A 95 21.17 -6.32 20.57
N GLU A 96 19.96 -6.01 21.01
CA GLU A 96 18.76 -6.74 20.63
C GLU A 96 18.02 -6.05 19.48
N ILE A 97 17.34 -6.83 18.64
CA ILE A 97 16.67 -6.35 17.43
C ILE A 97 15.17 -6.66 17.51
N ILE A 98 14.37 -5.60 17.66
CA ILE A 98 12.91 -5.64 17.60
C ILE A 98 12.45 -4.55 16.65
N SER A 99 11.98 -4.95 15.47
CA SER A 99 11.45 -4.03 14.46
C SER A 99 9.95 -3.87 14.62
N CYS A 100 9.41 -2.77 14.09
CA CYS A 100 7.98 -2.57 14.01
C CYS A 100 7.54 -2.01 12.65
N HIS A 101 6.24 -2.09 12.36
CA HIS A 101 5.65 -1.38 11.25
C HIS A 101 4.21 -1.03 11.59
N SER A 102 3.94 0.27 11.69
CA SER A 102 2.58 0.77 11.76
C SER A 102 1.98 0.80 10.35
N LEU A 103 0.86 0.10 10.15
CA LEU A 103 0.23 -0.06 8.83
C LEU A 103 -0.75 1.09 8.50
N HIS A 104 -0.47 2.29 9.01
CA HIS A 104 -1.23 3.50 8.72
C HIS A 104 -0.31 4.72 8.50
N GLY A 105 -0.84 5.73 7.82
CA GLY A 105 -0.12 6.99 7.63
C GLY A 105 0.01 7.79 8.94
N PRO A 106 0.94 8.76 9.00
CA PRO A 106 1.25 9.53 10.23
C PRO A 106 0.09 10.40 10.74
N LYS A 107 -0.91 10.70 9.89
CA LYS A 107 -2.09 11.50 10.25
C LYS A 107 -3.28 10.67 10.78
N VAL A 108 -3.11 9.35 10.90
CA VAL A 108 -4.17 8.43 11.33
C VAL A 108 -4.01 8.12 12.81
N ASN A 109 -5.13 8.14 13.55
CA ASN A 109 -5.14 7.73 14.96
C ASN A 109 -4.76 6.23 15.06
N PRO A 110 -3.72 5.87 15.84
CA PRO A 110 -3.24 4.49 15.94
C PRO A 110 -4.16 3.55 16.72
N LYS A 111 -5.17 4.08 17.43
CA LYS A 111 -6.09 3.30 18.25
C LYS A 111 -6.82 2.25 17.40
N GLY A 112 -6.70 0.99 17.81
CA GLY A 112 -7.30 -0.16 17.15
C GLY A 112 -6.68 -0.51 15.79
N GLN A 113 -5.71 0.27 15.29
CA GLN A 113 -4.97 -0.03 14.06
C GLN A 113 -3.92 -1.11 14.33
N PRO A 114 -3.58 -1.94 13.34
CA PRO A 114 -2.55 -2.96 13.51
C PRO A 114 -1.15 -2.32 13.59
N LEU A 115 -0.40 -2.70 14.62
CA LEU A 115 1.04 -2.43 14.77
C LEU A 115 1.78 -3.77 14.72
N VAL A 116 2.55 -3.98 13.66
CA VAL A 116 3.35 -5.19 13.52
C VAL A 116 4.59 -5.06 14.42
N LEU A 117 4.88 -6.11 15.19
CA LEU A 117 6.09 -6.25 16.00
C LEU A 117 6.86 -7.49 15.56
N ILE A 118 8.17 -7.35 15.37
CA ILE A 118 9.04 -8.38 14.78
C ILE A 118 10.24 -8.60 15.71
N GLN A 119 10.20 -9.71 16.45
CA GLN A 119 11.30 -10.18 17.29
C GLN A 119 12.34 -10.88 16.41
N HIS A 120 13.35 -10.16 15.92
CA HIS A 120 14.37 -10.74 15.03
C HIS A 120 15.51 -11.40 15.81
N ARG A 121 16.09 -10.65 16.76
CA ARG A 121 17.18 -11.13 17.62
C ARG A 121 17.06 -10.47 19.00
N ALA A 122 16.12 -10.93 19.81
CA ALA A 122 15.84 -10.34 21.12
C ALA A 122 15.19 -11.35 22.07
N SER A 123 15.29 -11.08 23.37
CA SER A 123 14.59 -11.80 24.42
C SER A 123 13.13 -11.37 24.56
N ASP A 124 12.30 -12.22 25.15
CA ASP A 124 10.90 -11.91 25.42
C ASP A 124 10.73 -10.77 26.43
N ALA A 125 11.73 -10.55 27.30
CA ALA A 125 11.74 -9.43 28.22
C ALA A 125 11.78 -8.08 27.47
N SER A 126 12.58 -8.02 26.41
CA SER A 126 12.70 -6.84 25.57
C SER A 126 11.49 -6.66 24.66
N MET A 127 10.87 -7.75 24.20
CA MET A 127 9.58 -7.65 23.49
C MET A 127 8.51 -7.02 24.40
N ARG A 128 8.37 -7.50 25.64
CA ARG A 128 7.42 -6.90 26.61
C ARG A 128 7.72 -5.43 26.89
N PHE A 129 9.00 -5.05 26.99
CA PHE A 129 9.37 -3.65 27.13
C PHE A 129 8.92 -2.81 25.92
N VAL A 130 9.12 -3.30 24.69
CA VAL A 130 8.66 -2.60 23.47
C VAL A 130 7.14 -2.51 23.41
N GLU A 131 6.42 -3.56 23.82
CA GLU A 131 4.96 -3.55 23.95
C GLU A 131 4.48 -2.50 24.97
N ASP A 132 5.18 -2.35 26.10
CA ASP A 132 4.88 -1.34 27.11
C ASP A 132 5.15 0.08 26.57
N VAL A 133 6.24 0.28 25.83
CA VAL A 133 6.56 1.56 25.16
C VAL A 133 5.42 1.98 24.22
N PHE A 134 4.92 1.06 23.40
CA PHE A 134 3.85 1.34 22.44
C PHE A 134 2.44 1.27 23.03
N SER A 135 2.27 0.91 24.31
CA SER A 135 0.96 0.70 24.93
C SER A 135 0.03 1.91 24.82
N SER A 136 0.61 3.12 24.89
CA SER A 136 -0.10 4.40 24.74
C SER A 136 -0.76 4.60 23.37
N PHE A 137 -0.38 3.83 22.35
CA PHE A 137 -0.97 3.91 21.01
C PHE A 137 -2.33 3.22 20.93
N GLU A 138 -2.64 2.33 21.88
CA GLU A 138 -3.86 1.51 21.88
C GLU A 138 -4.03 0.72 20.56
N SER A 139 -2.92 0.41 19.89
CA SER A 139 -2.89 -0.38 18.65
C SER A 139 -3.12 -1.87 18.93
N LYS A 140 -3.54 -2.61 17.92
CA LYS A 140 -3.61 -4.08 17.96
C LYS A 140 -2.25 -4.63 17.55
N TYR A 141 -1.53 -5.26 18.48
CA TYR A 141 -0.23 -5.86 18.16
C TYR A 141 -0.40 -7.10 17.29
N VAL A 142 0.45 -7.19 16.26
CA VAL A 142 0.52 -8.33 15.34
C VAL A 142 1.96 -8.83 15.33
N HIS A 143 2.19 -10.00 15.94
CA HIS A 143 3.51 -10.61 16.04
C HIS A 143 3.75 -11.58 14.88
N ILE A 144 4.68 -11.22 14.00
CA ILE A 144 5.05 -12.03 12.82
C ILE A 144 6.55 -11.86 12.53
N SER A 145 7.14 -12.78 11.75
CA SER A 145 8.52 -12.65 11.29
C SER A 145 8.66 -11.60 10.18
N GLY A 146 9.88 -11.12 9.94
CA GLY A 146 10.19 -10.21 8.82
C GLY A 146 9.82 -10.78 7.45
N GLU A 147 10.07 -12.08 7.25
CA GLU A 147 9.71 -12.79 6.02
C GLU A 147 8.18 -12.85 5.80
N VAL A 148 7.44 -13.21 6.85
CA VAL A 148 5.96 -13.25 6.79
C VAL A 148 5.39 -11.86 6.57
N HIS A 149 5.93 -10.84 7.24
CA HIS A 149 5.55 -9.45 7.01
C HIS A 149 5.75 -9.03 5.55
N ASP A 150 6.93 -9.27 4.99
CA ASP A 150 7.22 -8.87 3.62
C ASP A 150 6.37 -9.62 2.60
N ARG A 151 6.08 -10.89 2.86
CA ARG A 151 5.14 -11.65 2.03
C ARG A 151 3.74 -11.05 2.06
N ILE A 152 3.21 -10.78 3.25
CA ILE A 152 1.87 -10.22 3.44
C ILE A 152 1.74 -8.83 2.82
N THR A 153 2.74 -7.96 3.03
CA THR A 153 2.72 -6.60 2.45
C THR A 153 2.80 -6.64 0.94
N ALA A 154 3.57 -7.56 0.34
CA ALA A 154 3.55 -7.78 -1.10
C ALA A 154 2.13 -8.19 -1.56
N ASP A 155 1.58 -9.24 -0.97
CA ASP A 155 0.28 -9.83 -1.36
C ASP A 155 -0.90 -8.84 -1.21
N THR A 156 -0.80 -7.88 -0.30
CA THR A 156 -1.85 -6.89 -0.01
C THR A 156 -1.64 -5.51 -0.66
N GLN A 157 -0.44 -5.19 -1.16
CA GLN A 157 -0.16 -3.83 -1.64
C GLN A 157 0.49 -3.76 -3.02
N ALA A 158 1.34 -4.73 -3.39
CA ALA A 158 2.18 -4.61 -4.59
C ALA A 158 1.35 -4.50 -5.88
N VAL A 159 0.41 -5.43 -6.08
CA VAL A 159 -0.45 -5.45 -7.26
C VAL A 159 -1.41 -4.26 -7.27
N THR A 160 -1.97 -3.90 -6.11
CA THR A 160 -2.86 -2.74 -5.97
C THR A 160 -2.14 -1.45 -6.37
N HIS A 161 -0.92 -1.21 -5.87
CA HIS A 161 -0.13 -0.06 -6.25
C HIS A 161 0.21 -0.07 -7.74
N ALA A 162 0.66 -1.21 -8.28
CA ALA A 162 0.98 -1.33 -9.70
C ALA A 162 -0.22 -1.01 -10.60
N ALA A 163 -1.42 -1.48 -10.25
CA ALA A 163 -2.64 -1.19 -11.00
C ALA A 163 -2.94 0.31 -11.06
N PHE A 164 -2.92 1.01 -9.93
CA PHE A 164 -3.27 2.44 -9.89
C PHE A 164 -2.17 3.36 -10.40
N LEU A 165 -0.90 2.99 -10.23
CA LEU A 165 0.21 3.68 -10.89
C LEU A 165 0.08 3.58 -12.41
N SER A 166 -0.24 2.39 -12.91
CA SER A 166 -0.49 2.16 -14.35
C SER A 166 -1.68 2.97 -14.84
N MET A 167 -2.74 3.06 -14.03
CA MET A 167 -3.94 3.82 -14.34
C MET A 167 -3.66 5.32 -14.51
N GLY A 168 -2.97 5.95 -13.55
CA GLY A 168 -2.60 7.36 -13.68
C GLY A 168 -1.63 7.62 -14.83
N THR A 169 -0.74 6.67 -15.14
CA THR A 169 0.15 6.77 -16.31
C THR A 169 -0.65 6.72 -17.60
N ALA A 170 -1.64 5.82 -17.72
CA ALA A 170 -2.48 5.71 -18.90
C ALA A 170 -3.36 6.96 -19.11
N TRP A 171 -3.89 7.55 -18.04
CA TRP A 171 -4.63 8.80 -18.10
C TRP A 171 -3.76 9.98 -18.55
N TYR A 172 -2.53 10.05 -18.03
CA TYR A 172 -1.55 11.03 -18.49
C TYR A 172 -1.18 10.84 -19.97
N SER A 173 -0.91 9.61 -20.42
CA SER A 173 -0.58 9.32 -21.83
C SER A 173 -1.70 9.74 -22.77
N ASN A 174 -2.95 9.52 -22.37
CA ASN A 174 -4.13 9.94 -23.13
C ASN A 174 -4.48 11.43 -22.95
N ASN A 175 -3.71 12.18 -22.15
CA ASN A 175 -3.97 13.56 -21.77
C ASN A 175 -5.42 13.79 -21.29
N GLN A 176 -5.88 12.92 -20.39
CA GLN A 176 -7.26 12.94 -19.89
C GLN A 176 -7.34 13.01 -18.37
N PHE A 177 -8.39 13.69 -17.90
CA PHE A 177 -8.86 13.64 -16.52
C PHE A 177 -10.17 12.85 -16.48
N PRO A 178 -10.19 11.60 -15.99
CA PRO A 178 -11.36 10.73 -16.05
C PRO A 178 -12.65 11.39 -15.54
N TRP A 179 -12.59 12.10 -14.43
CA TRP A 179 -13.73 12.78 -13.81
C TRP A 179 -14.30 13.96 -14.63
N GLU A 180 -13.61 14.41 -15.67
CA GLU A 180 -14.10 15.44 -16.60
C GLU A 180 -14.78 14.84 -17.84
N ILE A 181 -14.78 13.52 -17.97
CA ILE A 181 -15.32 12.81 -19.13
C ILE A 181 -16.49 11.95 -18.68
N ALA A 182 -17.65 12.13 -19.31
CA ALA A 182 -18.88 11.42 -18.99
C ALA A 182 -18.78 9.88 -19.08
N ARG A 183 -17.72 9.33 -19.71
CA ARG A 183 -17.52 7.88 -19.80
C ARG A 183 -17.03 7.24 -18.50
N TRP A 184 -16.41 7.98 -17.59
CA TRP A 184 -15.86 7.46 -16.33
C TRP A 184 -16.79 7.76 -15.15
N LEU A 185 -18.05 7.35 -15.28
CA LEU A 185 -19.11 7.52 -14.26
C LEU A 185 -19.43 6.17 -13.60
N GLY A 186 -19.77 6.19 -12.30
CA GLY A 186 -20.23 5.02 -11.54
C GLY A 186 -19.31 4.64 -10.38
N GLY A 187 -19.83 3.83 -9.44
CA GLY A 187 -19.19 3.49 -8.17
C GLY A 187 -17.79 2.88 -8.32
N ILE A 188 -17.60 1.94 -9.25
CA ILE A 188 -16.30 1.31 -9.51
C ILE A 188 -15.28 2.34 -10.03
N GLU A 189 -15.70 3.21 -10.96
CA GLU A 189 -14.82 4.23 -11.54
C GLU A 189 -14.47 5.31 -10.52
N ASN A 190 -15.41 5.71 -9.67
CA ASN A 190 -15.17 6.61 -8.55
C ASN A 190 -14.11 6.06 -7.59
N VAL A 191 -14.19 4.78 -7.23
CA VAL A 191 -13.16 4.14 -6.39
C VAL A 191 -11.80 4.19 -7.08
N LYS A 192 -11.74 3.85 -8.37
CA LYS A 192 -10.48 3.88 -9.13
C LYS A 192 -9.84 5.26 -9.18
N ILE A 193 -10.64 6.30 -9.43
CA ILE A 193 -10.21 7.70 -9.44
C ILE A 193 -9.67 8.11 -8.07
N ASN A 194 -10.45 7.87 -7.02
CA ASN A 194 -10.08 8.24 -5.65
C ASN A 194 -8.78 7.57 -5.21
N ILE A 195 -8.61 6.26 -5.45
CA ILE A 195 -7.41 5.55 -5.05
C ILE A 195 -6.20 6.01 -5.87
N THR A 196 -6.35 6.19 -7.19
CA THR A 196 -5.26 6.66 -8.05
C THR A 196 -4.75 8.03 -7.60
N LEU A 197 -5.65 9.00 -7.40
CA LEU A 197 -5.27 10.34 -6.96
C LEU A 197 -4.68 10.34 -5.56
N ARG A 198 -5.18 9.49 -4.66
CA ARG A 198 -4.61 9.32 -3.33
C ARG A 198 -3.19 8.75 -3.38
N ILE A 199 -2.91 7.83 -4.28
CA ILE A 199 -1.55 7.29 -4.46
C ILE A 199 -0.61 8.40 -4.93
N TYR A 200 -0.97 9.12 -6.00
CA TYR A 200 -0.16 10.20 -6.54
C TYR A 200 -0.06 11.44 -5.64
N ALA A 201 -0.99 11.64 -4.71
CA ALA A 201 -0.90 12.71 -3.70
C ALA A 201 0.10 12.40 -2.56
N ASN A 202 0.68 11.20 -2.53
CA ASN A 202 1.69 10.79 -1.54
C ASN A 202 3.11 10.81 -2.11
N LYS A 203 4.11 10.57 -1.26
CA LYS A 203 5.52 10.57 -1.66
C LYS A 203 5.89 9.29 -2.40
N TRP A 204 6.59 9.42 -3.52
CA TRP A 204 6.98 8.31 -4.42
C TRP A 204 7.78 7.20 -3.69
N HIS A 205 8.67 7.59 -2.78
CA HIS A 205 9.60 6.68 -2.11
C HIS A 205 8.90 5.65 -1.21
N VAL A 206 7.67 5.93 -0.75
CA VAL A 206 6.84 4.99 0.00
C VAL A 206 6.47 3.78 -0.87
N TYR A 207 6.12 4.03 -2.13
CA TYR A 207 5.75 2.98 -3.08
C TYR A 207 6.98 2.29 -3.68
N ALA A 208 8.01 3.07 -4.03
CA ALA A 208 9.24 2.56 -4.61
C ALA A 208 9.96 1.58 -3.66
N GLY A 209 10.04 1.93 -2.37
CA GLY A 209 10.70 1.08 -1.36
C GLY A 209 10.08 -0.31 -1.30
N LEU A 210 8.75 -0.42 -1.22
CA LEU A 210 8.07 -1.71 -1.26
C LEU A 210 8.29 -2.42 -2.60
N ALA A 211 8.05 -1.74 -3.72
CA ALA A 211 8.09 -2.38 -5.04
C ALA A 211 9.50 -2.91 -5.41
N ILE A 212 10.55 -2.13 -5.12
CA ILE A 212 11.93 -2.41 -5.53
C ILE A 212 12.68 -3.28 -4.50
N LEU A 213 12.39 -3.18 -3.21
CA LEU A 213 13.18 -3.89 -2.19
C LEU A 213 12.54 -5.22 -1.78
N ASN A 214 11.24 -5.43 -2.02
CA ASN A 214 10.56 -6.68 -1.68
C ASN A 214 10.57 -7.67 -2.88
N PRO A 215 11.25 -8.83 -2.78
CA PRO A 215 11.32 -9.79 -3.88
C PRO A 215 9.95 -10.38 -4.27
N ALA A 216 9.05 -10.57 -3.31
CA ALA A 216 7.69 -11.05 -3.58
C ALA A 216 6.88 -10.00 -4.34
N ALA A 217 7.07 -8.71 -4.02
CA ALA A 217 6.44 -7.61 -4.76
C ALA A 217 6.91 -7.57 -6.22
N LYS A 218 8.22 -7.72 -6.50
CA LYS A 218 8.74 -7.78 -7.88
C LYS A 218 8.07 -8.88 -8.70
N LYS A 219 7.98 -10.09 -8.13
CA LYS A 219 7.34 -11.24 -8.80
C LYS A 219 5.86 -10.94 -9.10
N GLN A 220 5.15 -10.34 -8.14
CA GLN A 220 3.75 -9.97 -8.29
C GLN A 220 3.51 -8.90 -9.34
N ILE A 221 4.30 -7.83 -9.33
CA ILE A 221 4.17 -6.72 -10.29
C ILE A 221 4.44 -7.23 -11.71
N ARG A 222 5.45 -8.08 -11.89
CA ARG A 222 5.73 -8.74 -13.16
C ARG A 222 4.56 -9.61 -13.62
N GLN A 223 4.06 -10.50 -12.77
CA GLN A 223 2.93 -11.35 -13.10
C GLN A 223 1.67 -10.53 -13.40
N TYR A 224 1.47 -9.41 -12.71
CA TYR A 224 0.35 -8.50 -12.97
C TYR A 224 0.46 -7.88 -14.37
N ALA A 225 1.64 -7.37 -14.75
CA ALA A 225 1.86 -6.85 -16.10
C ALA A 225 1.66 -7.92 -17.20
N GLU A 226 2.08 -9.15 -16.94
CA GLU A 226 1.81 -10.30 -17.81
C GLU A 226 0.30 -10.59 -17.89
N SER A 227 -0.42 -10.57 -16.76
CA SER A 227 -1.87 -10.81 -16.70
C SER A 227 -2.66 -9.76 -17.47
N VAL A 228 -2.35 -8.46 -17.27
CA VAL A 228 -2.94 -7.35 -18.05
C VAL A 228 -2.69 -7.56 -19.55
N THR A 229 -1.44 -7.84 -19.93
CA THR A 229 -1.05 -8.00 -21.34
C THR A 229 -1.78 -9.18 -22.00
N GLU A 230 -1.82 -10.34 -21.34
CA GLU A 230 -2.42 -11.53 -21.92
C GLU A 230 -3.94 -11.44 -21.99
N LEU A 231 -4.61 -10.88 -20.98
CA LEU A 231 -6.05 -10.64 -21.04
C LEU A 231 -6.41 -9.64 -22.15
N TYR A 232 -5.63 -8.55 -22.28
CA TYR A 232 -5.85 -7.57 -23.35
C TYR A 232 -5.65 -8.17 -24.75
N LYS A 233 -4.68 -9.08 -24.94
CA LYS A 233 -4.52 -9.82 -26.20
C LYS A 233 -5.75 -10.68 -26.52
N LEU A 234 -6.29 -11.41 -25.54
CA LEU A 234 -7.52 -12.19 -25.76
C LEU A 234 -8.70 -11.30 -26.15
N MET A 235 -8.82 -10.11 -25.55
CA MET A 235 -9.82 -9.10 -25.91
C MET A 235 -9.64 -8.62 -27.36
N LEU A 236 -8.41 -8.30 -27.78
CA LEU A 236 -8.08 -7.84 -29.13
C LEU A 236 -8.30 -8.91 -30.20
N GLU A 237 -7.94 -10.15 -29.90
CA GLU A 237 -8.07 -11.28 -30.84
C GLU A 237 -9.51 -11.84 -30.90
N GLY A 238 -10.44 -11.30 -30.09
CA GLY A 238 -11.83 -11.76 -30.06
C GLY A 238 -12.01 -13.16 -29.48
N ARG A 239 -11.07 -13.65 -28.66
CA ARG A 239 -11.10 -15.00 -28.08
C ARG A 239 -12.03 -15.12 -26.87
N ARG A 240 -13.33 -14.93 -27.09
CA ARG A 240 -14.36 -14.87 -26.04
C ARG A 240 -14.32 -16.04 -25.07
N GLU A 241 -14.39 -17.28 -25.57
CA GLU A 241 -14.46 -18.47 -24.70
C GLU A 241 -13.17 -18.65 -23.88
N GLU A 242 -12.00 -18.35 -24.46
CA GLU A 242 -10.73 -18.43 -23.76
C GLU A 242 -10.66 -17.37 -22.64
N LEU A 243 -11.09 -16.14 -22.92
CA LEU A 243 -11.16 -15.05 -21.95
C LEU A 243 -12.10 -15.41 -20.79
N LYS A 244 -13.34 -15.83 -21.10
CA LYS A 244 -14.36 -16.19 -20.09
C LYS A 244 -13.87 -17.33 -19.21
N ASN A 245 -13.33 -18.39 -19.80
CA ASN A 245 -12.83 -19.55 -19.05
C ASN A 245 -11.68 -19.17 -18.13
N ARG A 246 -10.70 -18.40 -18.63
CA ARG A 246 -9.54 -17.96 -17.83
C ARG A 246 -9.97 -17.10 -16.64
N VAL A 247 -10.78 -16.07 -16.88
CA VAL A 247 -11.23 -15.14 -15.84
C VAL A 247 -12.11 -15.85 -14.80
N LYS A 248 -13.09 -16.64 -15.23
CA LYS A 248 -13.99 -17.36 -14.29
C LYS A 248 -13.23 -18.40 -13.46
N THR A 249 -12.27 -19.11 -14.06
CA THR A 249 -11.39 -20.04 -13.32
C THR A 249 -10.55 -19.31 -12.28
N ALA A 250 -9.99 -18.15 -12.65
CA ALA A 250 -9.25 -17.32 -11.70
C ALA A 250 -10.14 -16.83 -10.54
N GLY A 251 -11.35 -16.39 -10.85
CA GLY A 251 -12.36 -16.00 -9.86
C GLY A 251 -12.67 -17.12 -8.86
N GLN A 252 -12.90 -18.34 -9.34
CA GLN A 252 -13.16 -19.51 -8.49
C GLN A 252 -11.96 -19.87 -7.59
N ALA A 253 -10.73 -19.73 -8.09
CA ALA A 253 -9.53 -20.01 -7.32
C ALA A 253 -9.31 -19.01 -6.17
N VAL A 254 -9.61 -17.73 -6.42
CA VAL A 254 -9.40 -16.62 -5.48
C VAL A 254 -10.57 -16.47 -4.50
N PHE A 255 -11.80 -16.51 -5.00
CA PHE A 255 -13.04 -16.29 -4.24
C PHE A 255 -13.77 -17.61 -3.98
N LYS A 256 -13.15 -18.51 -3.21
CA LYS A 256 -13.72 -19.82 -2.87
C LYS A 256 -15.11 -19.69 -2.23
N SER A 257 -15.94 -20.72 -2.41
CA SER A 257 -17.30 -20.79 -1.86
C SER A 257 -17.35 -20.77 -0.33
N ASP A 258 -16.29 -21.24 0.34
CA ASP A 258 -16.20 -21.30 1.80
C ASP A 258 -15.59 -20.03 2.42
N THR A 259 -15.11 -19.09 1.60
CA THR A 259 -14.74 -17.77 2.10
C THR A 259 -16.03 -17.17 2.62
N LYS A 260 -16.17 -17.10 3.97
CA LYS A 260 -17.33 -16.47 4.62
C LYS A 260 -17.62 -15.20 3.84
N GLN A 261 -18.88 -15.04 3.47
CA GLN A 261 -19.42 -13.76 3.04
C GLN A 261 -19.23 -12.82 4.24
N GLN A 262 -18.00 -12.34 4.44
CA GLN A 262 -17.79 -11.13 5.20
C GLN A 262 -18.63 -10.15 4.41
N ASP A 263 -19.60 -9.50 5.06
CA ASP A 263 -20.37 -8.42 4.46
C ASP A 263 -19.37 -7.37 3.97
N LEU A 264 -18.85 -7.56 2.76
CA LEU A 264 -17.70 -6.83 2.28
C LEU A 264 -18.22 -5.50 1.76
N LEU A 265 -18.25 -4.60 2.73
CA LEU A 265 -17.79 -3.21 2.70
C LEU A 265 -18.57 -2.23 1.83
N LEU A 266 -19.19 -2.61 0.72
CA LEU A 266 -19.62 -1.64 -0.28
C LEU A 266 -20.87 -2.11 -1.03
N ARG A 267 -22.04 -1.65 -0.59
CA ARG A 267 -23.19 -1.55 -1.49
C ARG A 267 -22.91 -0.44 -2.49
N ASP A 268 -23.27 -0.67 -3.76
CA ASP A 268 -23.08 0.24 -4.88
C ASP A 268 -23.56 1.68 -4.58
N GLU A 269 -24.69 1.79 -3.87
CA GLU A 269 -25.28 3.04 -3.38
C GLU A 269 -24.38 3.87 -2.44
N VAL A 270 -23.38 3.24 -1.81
CA VAL A 270 -22.41 3.91 -0.94
C VAL A 270 -21.25 4.46 -1.77
N LEU A 271 -20.84 3.74 -2.82
CA LEU A 271 -19.75 4.15 -3.71
C LEU A 271 -20.16 5.27 -4.66
N ASP A 272 -21.41 5.24 -5.13
CA ASP A 272 -21.96 6.26 -6.03
C ASP A 272 -22.02 7.66 -5.37
N ARG A 273 -21.97 7.74 -4.03
CA ARG A 273 -21.98 9.02 -3.28
C ARG A 273 -20.65 9.78 -3.32
N PHE A 274 -19.55 9.11 -3.63
CA PHE A 274 -18.20 9.69 -3.57
C PHE A 274 -17.63 9.92 -4.97
N SER A 275 -18.28 10.80 -5.73
CA SER A 275 -17.90 11.14 -7.10
C SER A 275 -17.20 12.50 -7.21
N LEU A 276 -16.20 12.60 -8.09
CA LEU A 276 -15.64 13.88 -8.56
C LEU A 276 -16.38 14.41 -9.81
N SER A 277 -17.20 13.59 -10.46
CA SER A 277 -17.97 13.94 -11.65
C SER A 277 -19.36 14.46 -11.30
N GLN A 278 -19.97 15.26 -12.20
CA GLN A 278 -21.33 15.81 -12.04
C GLN A 278 -22.41 15.07 -12.86
N GLY A 279 -22.15 13.83 -13.32
CA GLY A 279 -23.07 13.06 -14.17
C GLY A 279 -23.86 11.98 -13.43
N SER A 280 -24.96 11.50 -14.04
CA SER A 280 -25.78 10.39 -13.51
C SER A 280 -25.30 9.03 -14.03
N ARG A 281 -25.45 7.96 -13.22
CA ARG A 281 -24.96 6.62 -13.55
C ARG A 281 -25.60 6.03 -14.82
N GLU A 282 -26.84 6.42 -15.13
CA GLU A 282 -27.59 5.95 -16.31
C GLU A 282 -26.98 6.41 -17.64
N GLU A 283 -26.08 7.40 -17.61
CA GLU A 283 -25.40 7.95 -18.78
C GLU A 283 -24.01 7.31 -19.02
N ALA A 284 -23.55 6.43 -18.12
CA ALA A 284 -22.22 5.83 -18.19
C ALA A 284 -22.17 4.69 -19.22
N PRO A 285 -21.23 4.68 -20.17
CA PRO A 285 -21.02 3.54 -21.06
C PRO A 285 -20.45 2.34 -20.28
N PRO A 286 -20.77 1.11 -20.72
CA PRO A 286 -20.24 -0.11 -20.11
C PRO A 286 -18.71 -0.17 -20.15
N ASN A 287 -18.09 -0.71 -19.09
CA ASN A 287 -16.63 -0.82 -18.97
C ASN A 287 -16.22 -2.27 -18.71
N ASN A 288 -15.21 -2.76 -19.44
CA ASN A 288 -14.68 -4.13 -19.32
C ASN A 288 -13.84 -4.36 -18.04
N HIS A 289 -13.47 -3.29 -17.35
CA HIS A 289 -12.73 -3.33 -16.10
C HIS A 289 -11.46 -4.21 -16.14
N LEU A 290 -10.67 -4.16 -17.22
CA LEU A 290 -9.42 -4.92 -17.40
C LEU A 290 -8.52 -4.88 -16.17
N SER A 291 -8.44 -3.74 -15.49
CA SER A 291 -7.70 -3.58 -14.23
C SER A 291 -8.16 -4.53 -13.11
N LEU A 292 -9.46 -4.78 -12.94
CA LEU A 292 -9.98 -5.73 -11.95
C LEU A 292 -9.75 -7.18 -12.40
N LEU A 293 -10.03 -7.48 -13.67
CA LEU A 293 -9.86 -8.82 -14.23
C LEU A 293 -8.41 -9.31 -14.11
N ALA A 294 -7.45 -8.43 -14.42
CA ALA A 294 -6.03 -8.74 -14.39
C ALA A 294 -5.48 -8.96 -12.97
N ILE A 295 -6.06 -8.30 -11.96
CA ILE A 295 -5.66 -8.51 -10.56
C ILE A 295 -6.06 -9.91 -10.10
N VAL A 296 -7.27 -10.36 -10.42
CA VAL A 296 -7.74 -11.69 -10.04
C VAL A 296 -7.00 -12.78 -10.81
N ASP A 297 -6.72 -12.57 -12.11
CA ASP A 297 -5.86 -13.48 -12.88
C ASP A 297 -4.45 -13.56 -12.27
N CYS A 298 -3.85 -12.43 -11.89
CA CYS A 298 -2.54 -12.38 -11.23
C CYS A 298 -2.54 -13.15 -9.90
N TRP A 299 -3.51 -12.90 -9.02
CA TRP A 299 -3.64 -13.62 -7.75
C TRP A 299 -3.80 -15.12 -7.95
N SER A 300 -4.66 -15.54 -8.89
CA SER A 300 -4.83 -16.94 -9.25
C SER A 300 -3.54 -17.59 -9.73
N LYS A 301 -2.80 -16.94 -10.65
CA LYS A 301 -1.53 -17.43 -11.18
C LYS A 301 -0.45 -17.60 -10.12
N LEU A 302 -0.50 -16.80 -9.06
CA LEU A 302 0.46 -16.85 -7.95
C LEU A 302 -0.02 -17.69 -6.77
N GLY A 303 -1.25 -18.24 -6.83
CA GLY A 303 -1.86 -18.96 -5.72
C GLY A 303 -2.09 -18.08 -4.49
N ILE A 304 -2.34 -16.78 -4.69
CA ILE A 304 -2.61 -15.82 -3.62
C ILE A 304 -4.11 -15.78 -3.37
N VAL A 305 -4.51 -15.97 -2.10
CA VAL A 305 -5.87 -15.71 -1.63
C VAL A 305 -5.81 -14.46 -0.73
N PRO A 306 -6.31 -13.30 -1.21
CA PRO A 306 -6.25 -12.02 -0.50
C PRO A 306 -6.71 -12.07 0.96
N TYR A 307 -7.74 -12.87 1.25
CA TYR A 307 -8.34 -12.97 2.59
C TYR A 307 -7.43 -13.62 3.64
N ASP A 308 -6.45 -14.43 3.23
CA ASP A 308 -5.52 -15.09 4.16
C ASP A 308 -4.55 -14.06 4.81
N HIS A 309 -4.45 -12.86 4.24
CA HIS A 309 -3.48 -11.84 4.62
C HIS A 309 -4.13 -10.58 5.22
N MET A 310 -5.39 -10.67 5.66
CA MET A 310 -6.17 -9.55 6.20
C MET A 310 -5.61 -8.96 7.51
N ILE A 311 -4.75 -9.69 8.21
CA ILE A 311 -4.11 -9.22 9.46
C ILE A 311 -3.29 -7.93 9.27
N CYS A 312 -2.76 -7.69 8.06
CA CYS A 312 -2.02 -6.47 7.73
C CYS A 312 -2.68 -5.69 6.58
N SER A 313 -3.96 -5.93 6.28
CA SER A 313 -4.64 -5.23 5.20
C SER A 313 -4.74 -3.73 5.49
N THR A 314 -4.37 -2.91 4.52
CA THR A 314 -4.60 -1.47 4.59
C THR A 314 -6.05 -1.15 4.24
N PRO A 315 -6.58 0.00 4.67
CA PRO A 315 -7.92 0.43 4.28
C PRO A 315 -8.13 0.50 2.75
N LEU A 316 -7.09 0.87 2.00
CA LEU A 316 -7.12 0.89 0.53
C LEU A 316 -7.26 -0.51 -0.07
N PHE A 317 -6.51 -1.48 0.45
CA PHE A 317 -6.61 -2.86 0.01
C PHE A 317 -8.00 -3.44 0.28
N ARG A 318 -8.59 -3.19 1.46
CA ARG A 318 -9.93 -3.67 1.79
C ARG A 318 -11.00 -3.12 0.84
N LEU A 319 -10.96 -1.82 0.58
CA LEU A 319 -11.86 -1.15 -0.38
C LEU A 319 -11.75 -1.81 -1.76
N TRP A 320 -10.52 -1.97 -2.24
CA TRP A 320 -10.28 -2.54 -3.57
C TRP A 320 -10.63 -4.03 -3.68
N LEU A 321 -10.31 -4.82 -2.65
CA LEU A 321 -10.71 -6.21 -2.55
C LEU A 321 -12.23 -6.36 -2.57
N GLY A 322 -12.95 -5.50 -1.85
CA GLY A 322 -14.42 -5.47 -1.87
C GLY A 322 -15.01 -5.17 -3.25
N VAL A 323 -14.46 -4.18 -3.96
CA VAL A 323 -14.88 -3.88 -5.35
C VAL A 323 -14.59 -5.06 -6.29
N THR A 324 -13.44 -5.71 -6.13
CA THR A 324 -13.05 -6.86 -6.94
C THR A 324 -13.95 -8.06 -6.66
N GLU A 325 -14.24 -8.35 -5.40
CA GLU A 325 -15.17 -9.41 -5.01
C GLU A 325 -16.58 -9.13 -5.52
N TYR A 326 -17.08 -7.90 -5.41
CA TYR A 326 -18.40 -7.52 -5.91
C TYR A 326 -18.58 -7.90 -7.39
N LEU A 327 -17.61 -7.57 -8.24
CA LEU A 327 -17.64 -7.93 -9.66
C LEU A 327 -17.67 -9.46 -9.86
N PHE A 328 -16.83 -10.20 -9.14
CA PHE A 328 -16.69 -11.66 -9.34
C PHE A 328 -17.80 -12.49 -8.67
N ARG A 329 -18.50 -11.93 -7.68
CA ARG A 329 -19.66 -12.56 -7.01
C ARG A 329 -20.98 -12.26 -7.69
N ASN A 330 -21.01 -11.40 -8.71
CA ASN A 330 -22.19 -11.12 -9.52
C ASN A 330 -22.03 -11.75 -10.92
N PRO A 331 -22.55 -12.97 -11.16
CA PRO A 331 -22.31 -13.69 -12.42
C PRO A 331 -22.84 -12.97 -13.65
N GLU A 332 -23.98 -12.29 -13.54
CA GLU A 332 -24.59 -11.54 -14.64
C GLU A 332 -23.72 -10.36 -15.04
N LEU A 333 -23.30 -9.55 -14.06
CA LEU A 333 -22.39 -8.43 -14.29
C LEU A 333 -21.02 -8.90 -14.82
N LEU A 334 -20.48 -9.99 -14.28
CA LEU A 334 -19.20 -10.54 -14.76
C LEU A 334 -19.30 -11.01 -16.22
N ASP A 335 -20.39 -11.68 -16.60
CA ASP A 335 -20.60 -12.09 -17.99
C ASP A 335 -20.75 -10.89 -18.92
N GLU A 336 -21.51 -9.87 -18.50
CA GLU A 336 -21.65 -8.61 -19.23
C GLU A 336 -20.29 -7.95 -19.47
N VAL A 337 -19.49 -7.78 -18.41
CA VAL A 337 -18.15 -7.17 -18.46
C VAL A 337 -17.21 -7.93 -19.41
N LEU A 338 -17.29 -9.27 -19.43
CA LEU A 338 -16.51 -10.11 -20.33
C LEU A 338 -16.97 -10.04 -21.80
N ASP A 339 -18.26 -9.81 -22.03
CA ASP A 339 -18.80 -9.59 -23.38
C ASP A 339 -18.44 -8.20 -23.90
N ILE A 340 -18.57 -7.15 -23.06
CA ILE A 340 -18.11 -5.79 -23.32
C ILE A 340 -16.61 -5.78 -23.67
N ALA A 341 -15.80 -6.58 -22.97
CA ALA A 341 -14.36 -6.70 -23.22
C ALA A 341 -14.02 -7.10 -24.67
N ILE A 342 -14.92 -7.82 -25.34
CA ILE A 342 -14.75 -8.28 -26.72
C ILE A 342 -15.46 -7.34 -27.69
N ASP A 343 -16.73 -7.03 -27.43
CA ASP A 343 -17.66 -6.41 -28.38
C ASP A 343 -17.63 -4.89 -28.38
N ASP A 344 -17.23 -4.28 -27.25
CA ASP A 344 -17.18 -2.83 -27.11
C ASP A 344 -15.74 -2.32 -27.31
N HIS A 345 -15.63 -1.19 -28.00
CA HIS A 345 -14.35 -0.55 -28.31
C HIS A 345 -14.14 0.80 -27.58
N THR A 346 -15.11 1.24 -26.78
CA THR A 346 -15.14 2.55 -26.09
C THR A 346 -13.91 2.78 -25.21
N PHE A 347 -13.47 1.75 -24.49
CA PHE A 347 -12.29 1.79 -23.61
C PHE A 347 -11.04 1.15 -24.22
N ARG A 348 -11.09 0.64 -25.47
CA ARG A 348 -10.01 -0.18 -26.04
C ARG A 348 -8.67 0.56 -26.15
N SER A 349 -8.72 1.86 -26.43
CA SER A 349 -7.55 2.73 -26.47
C SER A 349 -7.01 3.02 -25.06
N ASP A 350 -7.89 3.17 -24.08
CA ASP A 350 -7.51 3.35 -22.68
C ASP A 350 -6.82 2.09 -22.12
N ASP A 351 -7.36 0.92 -22.46
CA ASP A 351 -6.80 -0.39 -22.09
C ASP A 351 -5.42 -0.64 -22.73
N LEU A 352 -5.18 -0.09 -23.93
CA LEU A 352 -3.87 -0.14 -24.59
C LEU A 352 -2.82 0.62 -23.76
N GLU A 353 -3.13 1.87 -23.44
CA GLU A 353 -2.24 2.71 -22.61
C GLU A 353 -2.06 2.12 -21.21
N PHE A 354 -3.11 1.52 -20.64
CA PHE A 354 -3.03 0.81 -19.36
C PHE A 354 -2.08 -0.39 -19.43
N THR A 355 -2.16 -1.18 -20.51
CA THR A 355 -1.28 -2.33 -20.74
C THR A 355 0.17 -1.89 -20.92
N PHE A 356 0.42 -0.78 -21.62
CA PHE A 356 1.75 -0.21 -21.80
C PHE A 356 2.32 0.30 -20.47
N ALA A 357 1.49 1.00 -19.70
CA ALA A 357 1.86 1.50 -18.39
C ALA A 357 2.21 0.37 -17.41
N ALA A 358 1.41 -0.71 -17.37
CA ALA A 358 1.66 -1.86 -16.50
C ALA A 358 3.02 -2.52 -16.78
N ARG A 359 3.35 -2.73 -18.06
CA ARG A 359 4.67 -3.25 -18.46
C ARG A 359 5.79 -2.29 -18.07
N ALA A 360 5.62 -1.00 -18.32
CA ALA A 360 6.65 -0.02 -18.04
C ALA A 360 6.93 0.14 -16.53
N TRP A 361 5.92 0.04 -15.67
CA TRP A 361 6.12 -0.02 -14.22
C TRP A 361 6.79 -1.32 -13.78
N SER A 362 6.42 -2.46 -14.36
CA SER A 362 7.09 -3.74 -14.11
C SER A 362 8.58 -3.70 -14.48
N ASP A 363 8.92 -3.14 -15.63
CA ASP A 363 10.31 -3.00 -16.07
C ASP A 363 11.10 -2.07 -15.14
N CYS A 364 10.51 -0.92 -14.79
CA CYS A 364 11.11 0.02 -13.84
C CYS A 364 11.44 -0.63 -12.49
N VAL A 365 10.50 -1.40 -11.95
CA VAL A 365 10.69 -2.14 -10.70
C VAL A 365 11.72 -3.26 -10.83
N SER A 366 11.76 -3.93 -11.98
CA SER A 366 12.70 -5.02 -12.25
C SER A 366 14.15 -4.53 -12.35
N PHE A 367 14.37 -3.34 -12.93
CA PHE A 367 15.69 -2.70 -12.96
C PHE A 367 16.14 -2.21 -11.59
N GLY A 368 15.20 -1.86 -10.71
CA GLY A 368 15.48 -1.50 -9.33
C GLY A 368 16.13 -0.13 -9.14
N ASP A 369 16.02 0.75 -10.15
CA ASP A 369 16.52 2.12 -10.07
C ASP A 369 15.48 3.07 -9.45
N PHE A 370 15.83 3.64 -8.29
CA PHE A 370 14.94 4.54 -7.54
C PHE A 370 14.73 5.88 -8.25
N GLU A 371 15.73 6.41 -8.96
CA GLU A 371 15.61 7.69 -9.66
C GLU A 371 14.68 7.56 -10.88
N SER A 372 14.81 6.49 -11.67
CA SER A 372 13.86 6.20 -12.75
C SER A 372 12.42 6.04 -12.25
N TYR A 373 12.23 5.41 -11.09
CA TYR A 373 10.91 5.29 -10.46
C TYR A 373 10.38 6.67 -10.05
N ARG A 374 11.22 7.48 -9.41
CA ARG A 374 10.91 8.84 -8.99
C ARG A 374 10.49 9.71 -10.16
N ASP A 375 11.30 9.78 -11.22
CA ASP A 375 11.02 10.61 -12.40
C ASP A 375 9.68 10.24 -13.04
N ARG A 376 9.41 8.93 -13.16
CA ARG A 376 8.13 8.44 -13.66
C ARG A 376 6.98 8.84 -12.75
N PHE A 377 7.11 8.67 -11.44
CA PHE A 377 6.05 9.01 -10.48
C PHE A 377 5.79 10.52 -10.45
N GLU A 378 6.82 11.34 -10.27
CA GLU A 378 6.74 12.79 -10.10
C GLU A 378 6.20 13.47 -11.36
N ARG A 379 6.51 12.94 -12.56
CA ARG A 379 5.91 13.43 -13.81
C ARG A 379 4.38 13.33 -13.81
N ILE A 380 3.85 12.18 -13.41
CA ILE A 380 2.40 11.96 -13.33
C ILE A 380 1.79 12.73 -12.14
N GLN A 381 2.50 12.78 -11.01
CA GLN A 381 2.11 13.56 -9.85
C GLN A 381 1.95 15.05 -10.20
N ASN A 382 2.91 15.63 -10.93
CA ASN A 382 2.87 17.03 -11.35
C ASN A 382 1.66 17.31 -12.25
N TYR A 383 1.32 16.38 -13.15
CA TYR A 383 0.14 16.48 -14.01
C TYR A 383 -1.17 16.56 -13.20
N PHE A 384 -1.32 15.74 -12.15
CA PHE A 384 -2.51 15.72 -11.31
C PHE A 384 -2.49 16.74 -10.15
N SER A 385 -1.36 17.41 -9.92
CA SER A 385 -1.16 18.31 -8.78
C SER A 385 -2.25 19.37 -8.57
N PRO A 386 -2.83 19.99 -9.61
CA PRO A 386 -3.89 20.99 -9.41
C PRO A 386 -5.19 20.41 -8.86
N ARG A 387 -5.37 19.08 -8.91
CA ARG A 387 -6.60 18.37 -8.55
C ARG A 387 -6.50 17.61 -7.23
N PHE A 388 -5.30 17.51 -6.66
CA PHE A 388 -5.11 16.84 -5.36
C PHE A 388 -5.92 17.43 -4.21
N PRO A 389 -6.11 18.76 -4.06
CA PRO A 389 -6.88 19.29 -2.94
C PRO A 389 -8.29 18.71 -2.86
N ASP A 390 -9.02 18.69 -3.99
CA ASP A 390 -10.38 18.17 -4.06
C ASP A 390 -10.41 16.65 -3.91
N ALA A 391 -9.49 15.95 -4.57
CA ALA A 391 -9.39 14.50 -4.51
C ALA A 391 -9.02 13.97 -3.12
N VAL A 392 -8.13 14.65 -2.41
CA VAL A 392 -7.74 14.28 -1.03
C VAL A 392 -8.91 14.50 -0.07
N LYS A 393 -9.67 15.59 -0.24
CA LYS A 393 -10.86 15.85 0.58
C LYS A 393 -11.89 14.73 0.38
N LEU A 394 -12.28 14.45 -0.86
CA LEU A 394 -13.28 13.43 -1.19
C LEU A 394 -12.81 12.03 -0.75
N GLY A 395 -11.56 11.67 -1.04
CA GLY A 395 -10.99 10.38 -0.68
C GLY A 395 -10.93 10.16 0.83
N ASN A 396 -10.73 11.21 1.63
CA ASN A 396 -10.77 11.11 3.10
C ASN A 396 -12.21 10.93 3.62
N GLU A 397 -13.18 11.63 3.03
CA GLU A 397 -14.60 11.48 3.37
C GLU A 397 -15.09 10.05 3.06
N MET A 398 -14.77 9.53 1.86
CA MET A 398 -15.10 8.16 1.46
C MET A 398 -14.55 7.13 2.45
N MET A 399 -13.26 7.22 2.77
CA MET A 399 -12.62 6.27 3.69
C MET A 399 -13.20 6.34 5.10
N LYS A 400 -13.51 7.55 5.59
CA LYS A 400 -14.13 7.74 6.90
C LYS A 400 -15.51 7.06 6.94
N THR A 401 -16.36 7.29 5.93
CA THR A 401 -17.70 6.69 5.87
C THR A 401 -17.65 5.16 5.76
N ILE A 402 -16.73 4.61 4.97
CA ILE A 402 -16.55 3.16 4.86
C ILE A 402 -16.12 2.56 6.20
N LEU A 403 -15.12 3.16 6.86
CA LEU A 403 -14.61 2.68 8.15
C LEU A 403 -15.68 2.75 9.25
N GLU A 404 -16.46 3.83 9.32
CA GLU A 404 -17.55 4.01 10.30
C GLU A 404 -18.65 2.95 10.13
N LYS A 405 -19.02 2.60 8.89
CA LYS A 405 -20.03 1.57 8.62
C LYS A 405 -19.55 0.18 9.01
N THR A 406 -18.29 -0.14 8.74
CA THR A 406 -17.71 -1.44 9.14
C THR A 406 -17.43 -1.59 10.63
N SER A 407 -17.38 -0.49 11.38
CA SER A 407 -17.17 -0.52 12.84
C SER A 407 -18.48 -0.67 13.62
N ASN A 408 -19.63 -0.41 12.98
CA ASN A 408 -20.95 -0.40 13.59
C ASN A 408 -21.78 -1.67 13.33
N GLU A 409 -21.25 -2.66 12.62
CA GLU A 409 -21.88 -3.96 12.56
C GLU A 409 -21.52 -4.76 13.82
N PRO A 410 -22.51 -5.19 14.63
CA PRO A 410 -22.23 -6.09 15.73
C PRO A 410 -21.64 -7.37 15.12
N SER A 411 -20.49 -7.79 15.61
CA SER A 411 -19.98 -9.14 15.38
C SER A 411 -21.03 -10.15 15.87
N GLY A 412 -21.88 -10.58 14.93
CA GLY A 412 -22.93 -11.59 15.13
C GLY A 412 -22.35 -12.98 15.26
#